data_AF-A0AAW5KLL6-F1
#
_entry.id   AF-A0AAW5KLL6-F1
#
_cell.length_a   1.000
_cell.length_b   1.000
_cell.length_c   1.000
_cell.angle_alpha   90.00
_cell.angle_beta   90.00
_cell.angle_gamma   90.00
#
_symmetry.space_group_name_H-M   'P 1'
#
loop_
_entity.id
_entity.type
_entity.pdbx_description
1 polymer ?
#
loop_
_entity_poly.entity_id
_entity_poly.type
_entity_poly.pdbx_seq_one_letter_code
_entity_poly.pdbx_strand_id
1 'polypeptide(L)'
;MLYDGKLLDTVTMHCAADDNDYSDNDIICISFTASAFKRQDTIDNISIGGITFESTEAEINQMFGEPTDNHEDSSHFSSYLYLIDKKWLTLSFNYGHLNIIDLNFGGK
;
A
#
# COMPACT_ATOMS: atom_id res chain seq x y z
N MET A 1 -9.91 3.88 -7.94
CA MET A 1 -11.25 3.54 -7.43
C MET A 1 -12.09 4.81 -7.37
N LEU A 2 -13.30 4.76 -7.93
CA LEU A 2 -14.24 5.90 -7.92
C LEU A 2 -15.46 5.57 -7.05
N TYR A 3 -15.96 6.56 -6.31
CA TYR A 3 -17.27 6.53 -5.68
C TYR A 3 -18.00 7.83 -5.97
N ASP A 4 -19.24 7.73 -6.44
CA ASP A 4 -20.04 8.86 -6.93
C ASP A 4 -19.26 9.77 -7.90
N GLY A 5 -18.47 9.15 -8.78
CA GLY A 5 -17.65 9.85 -9.78
C GLY A 5 -16.42 10.59 -9.22
N LYS A 6 -16.14 10.48 -7.92
CA LYS A 6 -14.96 11.07 -7.27
C LYS A 6 -13.89 10.02 -7.03
N LEU A 7 -12.62 10.41 -7.22
CA LEU A 7 -11.48 9.55 -6.90
C LEU A 7 -11.39 9.36 -5.39
N LEU A 8 -11.37 8.09 -4.97
CA LEU A 8 -11.14 7.70 -3.58
C LEU A 8 -9.68 7.30 -3.35
N ASP A 9 -9.18 6.44 -4.22
CA ASP A 9 -7.89 5.78 -4.07
C ASP A 9 -7.39 5.38 -5.45
N THR A 10 -6.08 5.24 -5.60
CA THR A 10 -5.46 4.67 -6.80
C THR A 10 -5.00 3.26 -6.47
N VAL A 11 -5.46 2.29 -7.26
CA VAL A 11 -4.93 0.93 -7.23
C VAL A 11 -4.07 0.78 -8.47
N THR A 12 -2.77 0.51 -8.30
CA THR A 12 -1.88 0.15 -9.40
C THR A 12 -1.49 -1.33 -9.28
N MET A 13 -1.42 -2.00 -10.42
CA MET A 13 -0.93 -3.37 -10.51
C MET A 13 0.33 -3.37 -11.36
N HIS A 14 1.43 -3.90 -10.82
CA HIS A 14 2.68 -4.05 -11.54
C HIS A 14 2.85 -5.52 -11.89
N CYS A 15 3.16 -5.81 -13.15
CA CYS A 15 3.47 -7.15 -13.62
C CYS A 15 4.95 -7.25 -13.97
N ALA A 16 5.55 -8.43 -13.80
CA ALA A 16 6.85 -8.72 -14.38
C ALA A 16 6.67 -8.72 -15.90
N ALA A 17 7.19 -7.70 -16.58
CA ALA A 17 7.16 -7.66 -18.04
C ALA A 17 8.36 -8.46 -18.55
N ASP A 18 8.13 -9.66 -19.08
CA ASP A 18 9.16 -10.41 -19.81
C ASP A 18 9.01 -10.28 -21.34
N ASP A 19 7.81 -9.95 -21.83
CA ASP A 19 7.55 -9.51 -23.21
C ASP A 19 6.41 -8.47 -23.36
N ASN A 20 5.92 -8.25 -24.59
CA ASN A 20 4.86 -7.28 -24.93
C ASN A 20 3.43 -7.85 -24.78
N ASP A 21 3.28 -9.13 -24.51
CA ASP A 21 2.01 -9.78 -24.18
C ASP A 21 1.82 -9.74 -22.67
N TYR A 22 0.88 -8.90 -22.22
CA TYR A 22 0.62 -8.75 -20.78
C TYR A 22 -0.32 -9.83 -20.22
N SER A 23 -0.79 -10.76 -21.05
CA SER A 23 -1.83 -11.72 -20.66
C SER A 23 -1.32 -12.89 -19.81
N ASP A 24 -0.03 -13.19 -19.86
CA ASP A 24 0.64 -14.24 -19.07
C ASP A 24 1.67 -13.70 -18.07
N ASN A 25 1.91 -12.38 -18.06
CA ASN A 25 2.79 -11.74 -17.10
C ASN A 25 2.31 -11.93 -15.64
N ASP A 26 3.20 -12.44 -14.80
CA ASP A 26 2.96 -12.60 -13.36
C ASP A 26 2.79 -11.22 -12.69
N ILE A 27 1.72 -11.04 -11.91
CA ILE A 27 1.55 -9.85 -11.07
C ILE A 27 2.57 -9.91 -9.93
N ILE A 28 3.45 -8.91 -9.87
CA ILE A 28 4.51 -8.84 -8.87
C ILE A 28 4.18 -7.88 -7.73
N CYS A 29 3.30 -6.91 -7.94
CA CYS A 29 2.88 -5.98 -6.91
C CYS A 29 1.46 -5.44 -7.17
N ILE A 30 0.67 -5.31 -6.11
CA ILE A 30 -0.53 -4.48 -6.09
C ILE A 30 -0.31 -3.38 -5.06
N SER A 31 -0.39 -2.12 -5.51
CA SER A 31 -0.23 -0.94 -4.66
C SER A 31 -1.55 -0.20 -4.52
N PHE A 32 -1.84 0.22 -3.29
CA PHE A 32 -2.94 1.10 -2.94
C PHE A 32 -2.34 2.40 -2.45
N THR A 33 -2.76 3.53 -3.00
CA THR A 33 -2.20 4.84 -2.68
C THR A 33 -3.30 5.83 -2.42
N ALA A 34 -3.43 6.24 -1.16
CA ALA A 34 -4.29 7.33 -0.76
C ALA A 34 -3.98 8.55 -1.63
N SER A 35 -4.90 8.89 -2.54
CA SER A 35 -4.64 9.93 -3.51
C SER A 35 -4.69 11.30 -2.81
N ALA A 36 -3.76 12.21 -3.17
CA ALA A 36 -3.75 13.60 -2.69
C ALA A 36 -5.02 14.41 -3.04
N PHE A 37 -5.98 13.81 -3.76
CA PHE A 37 -7.26 14.42 -4.09
C PHE A 37 -8.21 14.29 -2.90
N LYS A 38 -8.09 15.22 -1.94
CA LYS A 38 -9.05 15.50 -0.85
C LYS A 38 -9.79 14.26 -0.33
N ARG A 39 -9.32 13.73 0.80
CA ARG A 39 -10.07 12.81 1.68
C ARG A 39 -11.57 13.10 1.57
N GLN A 40 -12.33 12.10 1.11
CA GLN A 40 -13.77 12.28 0.90
C GLN A 40 -14.46 12.21 2.25
N ASP A 41 -15.15 13.28 2.66
CA ASP A 41 -15.90 13.33 3.94
C ASP A 41 -17.10 12.36 4.02
N THR A 42 -17.35 11.59 2.95
CA THR A 42 -18.51 10.69 2.81
C THR A 42 -18.13 9.21 2.90
N ILE A 43 -16.88 8.87 2.60
CA ILE A 43 -16.34 7.53 2.77
C ILE A 43 -15.18 7.66 3.71
N ASP A 44 -15.44 7.27 4.95
CA ASP A 44 -14.51 7.49 6.04
C ASP A 44 -13.27 6.61 5.90
N ASN A 45 -13.38 5.38 5.36
CA ASN A 45 -12.21 4.49 5.18
C ASN A 45 -12.34 3.45 4.07
N ILE A 46 -11.23 3.21 3.37
CA ILE A 46 -10.97 2.00 2.58
C ILE A 46 -10.16 1.05 3.45
N SER A 47 -10.58 -0.21 3.53
CA SER A 47 -9.83 -1.26 4.23
C SER A 47 -9.19 -2.25 3.25
N ILE A 48 -7.90 -2.51 3.47
CA ILE A 48 -7.10 -3.48 2.73
C ILE A 48 -6.58 -4.50 3.75
N GLY A 49 -7.12 -5.72 3.73
CA GLY A 49 -6.72 -6.77 4.67
C GLY A 49 -6.95 -6.43 6.15
N GLY A 50 -7.87 -5.50 6.46
CA GLY A 50 -8.14 -5.03 7.82
C GLY A 50 -7.40 -3.74 8.22
N ILE A 51 -6.45 -3.27 7.40
CA ILE A 51 -5.75 -1.99 7.59
C ILE A 51 -6.51 -0.90 6.85
N THR A 52 -6.55 0.31 7.41
CA THR A 52 -7.11 1.49 6.73
C THR A 52 -6.04 2.58 6.65
N PHE A 53 -6.21 3.58 5.78
CA PHE A 53 -5.32 4.75 5.75
C PHE A 53 -5.43 5.64 7.01
N GLU A 54 -6.39 5.37 7.90
CA GLU A 54 -6.46 5.94 9.25
C GLU A 54 -5.67 5.16 10.29
N SER A 55 -5.25 3.93 9.97
CA SER A 55 -4.53 3.08 10.91
C SER A 55 -3.22 3.74 11.31
N THR A 56 -3.04 3.88 12.61
CA THR A 56 -1.82 4.41 13.22
C THR A 56 -0.70 3.37 13.19
N GLU A 57 0.55 3.82 13.28
CA GLU A 57 1.71 2.92 13.44
C GLU A 57 1.52 1.96 14.63
N ALA A 58 0.92 2.43 15.73
CA ALA A 58 0.67 1.62 16.91
C ALA A 58 -0.34 0.48 16.64
N GLU A 59 -1.43 0.76 15.93
CA GLU A 59 -2.41 -0.27 15.55
C GLU A 59 -1.80 -1.28 14.57
N ILE A 60 -1.00 -0.80 13.63
CA ILE A 60 -0.29 -1.66 12.67
C ILE A 60 0.71 -2.58 13.39
N ASN A 61 1.49 -2.04 14.33
CA ASN A 61 2.41 -2.83 15.14
C ASN A 61 1.67 -3.84 16.04
N GLN A 62 0.44 -3.56 16.49
CA GLN A 62 -0.38 -4.56 17.19
C GLN A 62 -0.83 -5.71 16.27
N MET A 63 -1.07 -5.43 14.98
CA MET A 63 -1.51 -6.43 14.01
C MET A 63 -0.35 -7.31 13.50
N PHE A 64 0.79 -6.69 13.18
CA PHE A 64 1.89 -7.37 12.49
C PHE A 64 3.15 -7.57 13.35
N GLY A 65 3.21 -6.96 14.54
CA GLY A 65 4.41 -6.88 15.34
C GLY A 65 5.39 -5.84 14.78
N GLU A 66 6.66 -5.97 15.16
CA GLU A 66 7.72 -5.12 14.64
C GLU A 66 7.98 -5.42 13.15
N PRO A 67 8.27 -4.39 12.34
CA PRO A 67 8.64 -4.57 10.94
C PRO A 67 9.94 -5.37 10.81
N THR A 68 10.06 -6.10 9.71
CA THR A 68 11.28 -6.83 9.36
C THR A 68 12.41 -5.88 8.99
N ASP A 69 12.08 -4.76 8.33
CA ASP A 69 13.01 -3.69 7.99
C ASP A 69 12.25 -2.36 7.90
N ASN A 70 12.97 -1.24 7.99
CA ASN A 70 12.39 0.08 7.83
C ASN A 70 13.33 1.03 7.07
N HIS A 71 12.73 1.93 6.30
CA HIS A 71 13.44 3.00 5.62
C HIS A 71 12.78 4.33 5.96
N GLU A 72 13.57 5.28 6.42
CA GLU A 72 13.15 6.66 6.64
C GLU A 72 13.97 7.56 5.73
N ASP A 73 13.31 8.45 4.99
CA ASP A 73 13.98 9.47 4.21
C ASP A 73 13.77 10.88 4.82
N SER A 74 14.53 11.85 4.31
CA SER A 74 14.50 13.23 4.81
C SER A 74 13.24 14.02 4.44
N SER A 75 12.31 13.43 3.67
CA SER A 75 11.12 14.08 3.11
C SER A 75 9.82 13.81 3.87
N HIS A 76 9.93 13.43 5.15
CA HIS A 76 8.81 12.98 5.98
C HIS A 76 8.14 11.69 5.49
N PHE A 77 8.87 10.92 4.69
CA PHE A 77 8.44 9.64 4.20
C PHE A 77 9.15 8.54 4.99
N SER A 78 8.37 7.64 5.57
CA SER A 78 8.85 6.42 6.20
C SER A 78 8.19 5.21 5.57
N SER A 79 8.86 4.08 5.54
CA SER A 79 8.36 2.83 4.99
C SER A 79 8.75 1.67 5.89
N TYR A 80 7.78 0.85 6.23
CA TYR A 80 7.94 -0.32 7.08
C TYR A 80 7.65 -1.58 6.26
N LEU A 81 8.60 -2.51 6.26
CA LEU A 81 8.54 -3.73 5.46
C LEU A 81 8.26 -4.91 6.36
N TYR A 82 7.25 -5.70 6.00
CA TYR A 82 6.84 -6.90 6.72
C TYR A 82 6.92 -8.12 5.80
N LEU A 83 7.62 -9.16 6.23
CA LEU A 83 7.63 -10.45 5.54
C LEU A 83 6.50 -11.33 6.07
N ILE A 84 5.44 -11.51 5.27
CA ILE A 84 4.27 -12.31 5.61
C ILE A 84 4.16 -13.46 4.61
N ASP A 85 4.32 -14.70 5.08
CA ASP A 85 4.29 -15.92 4.26
C ASP A 85 5.12 -15.81 2.96
N LYS A 86 6.36 -15.33 3.08
CA LYS A 86 7.33 -15.11 1.98
C LYS A 86 6.92 -14.03 0.97
N LYS A 87 5.91 -13.23 1.27
CA LYS A 87 5.48 -12.06 0.51
C LYS A 87 5.80 -10.81 1.30
N TRP A 88 6.09 -9.72 0.62
CA TRP A 88 6.46 -8.46 1.25
C TRP A 88 5.25 -7.54 1.29
N LEU A 89 4.87 -7.09 2.49
CA LEU A 89 3.95 -5.98 2.69
C LEU A 89 4.80 -4.74 3.00
N THR A 90 4.65 -3.68 2.21
CA THR A 90 5.26 -2.38 2.52
C THR A 90 4.16 -1.41 2.91
N LEU A 91 4.32 -0.79 4.07
CA LEU A 91 3.44 0.27 4.57
C LEU A 91 4.23 1.56 4.61
N SER A 92 3.87 2.52 3.76
CA SER A 92 4.56 3.79 3.69
C SER A 92 3.71 4.94 4.22
N PHE A 93 4.34 5.76 5.03
CA PHE A 93 3.75 6.89 5.72
C PHE A 93 4.32 8.18 5.16
N ASN A 94 3.46 9.19 5.02
CA ASN A 94 3.85 10.54 4.65
C ASN A 94 3.34 11.48 5.73
N TYR A 95 4.24 12.27 6.34
CA TYR A 95 3.91 13.09 7.52
C TYR A 95 3.25 12.28 8.66
N GLY A 96 3.68 11.03 8.85
CA GLY A 96 3.13 10.13 9.89
C GLY A 96 1.74 9.55 9.58
N HIS A 97 1.21 9.77 8.38
CA HIS A 97 -0.05 9.20 7.93
C HIS A 97 0.21 8.08 6.93
N LEU A 98 -0.40 6.91 7.14
CA LEU A 98 -0.33 5.81 6.18
C LEU A 98 -0.87 6.31 4.84
N ASN A 99 -0.05 6.18 3.80
CA ASN A 99 -0.31 6.78 2.50
C ASN A 99 -0.23 5.74 1.37
N ILE A 100 0.62 4.71 1.51
CA ILE A 100 0.79 3.66 0.52
C ILE A 100 0.80 2.30 1.21
N ILE A 101 0.12 1.33 0.59
CA ILE A 101 0.12 -0.08 0.98
C ILE A 101 0.50 -0.89 -0.26
N ASP A 102 1.67 -1.52 -0.24
CA ASP A 102 2.14 -2.38 -1.32
C ASP A 102 2.12 -3.85 -0.90
N LEU A 103 1.44 -4.67 -1.70
CA LEU A 103 1.47 -6.13 -1.62
C LEU A 103 2.42 -6.65 -2.68
N ASN A 104 3.67 -6.88 -2.30
CA ASN A 104 4.72 -7.38 -3.18
C ASN A 104 4.74 -8.91 -3.15
N PHE A 105 4.40 -9.52 -4.29
CA PHE A 105 4.32 -10.97 -4.43
C PHE A 105 5.65 -11.60 -4.83
N GLY A 106 6.62 -10.79 -5.25
CA GLY A 106 7.86 -11.23 -5.87
C GLY A 106 7.65 -11.65 -7.32
N GLY A 107 8.66 -11.40 -8.15
CA GLY A 107 8.81 -12.00 -9.49
C GLY A 107 9.83 -13.12 -9.45
N LYS A 108 9.79 -14.01 -10.44
CA LYS A 108 10.86 -15.02 -10.64
C LYS A 108 12.23 -14.38 -10.82
#